data_AF-A0A522S8A4-F1
#
_entry.id   AF-A0A522S8A4-F1
#
_cell.length_a   1.000
_cell.length_b   1.000
_cell.length_c   1.000
_cell.angle_alpha   90.00
_cell.angle_beta   90.00
_cell.angle_gamma   90.00
#
_symmetry.space_group_name_H-M   'P 1'
#
loop_
_entity.id
_entity.type
_entity.pdbx_description
1 polymer ?
#
loop_
_entity_poly.entity_id
_entity_poly.type
_entity_poly.pdbx_seq_one_letter_code
_entity_poly.pdbx_strand_id
1 'polypeptide(L)'
;MRICKDHWSMCRAAIEERGMSGLVARDGKEATDNAMEELQGGNPPFDPLMSMNWHWSGEAMRCGGLYLMAVDPENNPDNEGHYCPICEFAKHSEGFEAKVAIDMIADQMADYARAEGLIPQVS
;
A
#
# COMPACT_ATOMS: atom_id res chain seq x y z
N MET A 1 10.65 -7.09 0.02
CA MET A 1 9.96 -5.97 0.70
C MET A 1 8.59 -6.42 1.19
N ARG A 2 8.16 -5.90 2.33
CA ARG A 2 6.82 -6.13 2.90
C ARG A 2 6.47 -4.98 3.84
N ILE A 3 5.28 -4.38 3.73
CA ILE A 3 4.86 -3.35 4.71
C ILE A 3 4.76 -3.98 6.10
N CYS A 4 5.39 -3.38 7.11
CA CYS A 4 5.32 -3.86 8.48
C CYS A 4 3.87 -3.76 9.02
N LYS A 5 3.57 -4.53 10.07
CA LYS A 5 2.21 -4.59 10.62
C LYS A 5 1.65 -3.21 10.99
N ASP A 6 2.45 -2.35 11.58
CA ASP A 6 2.01 -1.03 12.05
C ASP A 6 1.60 -0.13 10.88
N HIS A 7 2.46 0.01 9.88
CA HIS A 7 2.14 0.80 8.69
C HIS A 7 1.01 0.18 7.85
N TRP A 8 0.91 -1.16 7.83
CA TRP A 8 -0.20 -1.84 7.16
C TRP A 8 -1.54 -1.53 7.82
N SER A 9 -1.57 -1.53 9.16
CA SER A 9 -2.75 -1.11 9.93
C SER A 9 -3.09 0.36 9.69
N MET A 10 -2.10 1.25 9.57
CA MET A 10 -2.34 2.65 9.22
C MET A 10 -2.95 2.80 7.82
N CYS A 11 -2.42 2.10 6.81
CA CYS A 11 -2.99 2.08 5.46
C CYS A 11 -4.45 1.60 5.46
N ARG A 12 -4.75 0.50 6.17
CA ARG A 12 -6.11 -0.03 6.28
C ARG A 12 -7.06 0.97 6.94
N ALA A 13 -6.64 1.59 8.03
CA ALA A 13 -7.44 2.61 8.71
C ALA A 13 -7.73 3.81 7.81
N ALA A 14 -6.72 4.31 7.08
CA ALA A 14 -6.90 5.45 6.17
C ALA A 14 -7.88 5.14 5.02
N ILE A 15 -7.86 3.91 4.51
CA ILE A 15 -8.80 3.43 3.49
C ILE A 15 -10.22 3.33 4.07
N GLU A 16 -10.35 2.80 5.28
CA GLU A 16 -11.64 2.66 5.97
C GLU A 16 -12.28 4.01 6.28
N GLU A 17 -11.50 4.97 6.79
CA GLU A 17 -11.95 6.35 7.07
C GLU A 17 -12.55 7.04 5.83
N ARG A 18 -12.17 6.61 4.63
CA ARG A 18 -12.64 7.15 3.34
C ARG A 18 -13.74 6.33 2.69
N GLY A 19 -14.24 5.29 3.37
CA GLY A 19 -15.32 4.45 2.89
C GLY A 19 -14.91 3.48 1.78
N MET A 20 -13.61 3.23 1.63
CA MET A 20 -13.07 2.37 0.55
C MET A 20 -12.89 0.90 0.96
N SER A 21 -13.26 0.51 2.19
CA SER A 21 -13.08 -0.87 2.69
C SER A 21 -13.73 -1.94 1.81
N GLY A 22 -14.82 -1.61 1.12
CA GLY A 22 -15.51 -2.54 0.22
C GLY A 22 -14.77 -2.82 -1.10
N LEU A 23 -13.73 -2.04 -1.42
CA LEU A 23 -12.90 -2.22 -2.61
C LEU A 23 -11.66 -3.09 -2.35
N VAL A 24 -11.33 -3.34 -1.08
CA VAL A 24 -10.17 -4.13 -0.69
C VAL A 24 -10.51 -5.62 -0.81
N ALA A 25 -9.61 -6.40 -1.39
CA ALA A 25 -9.75 -7.86 -1.41
C ALA A 25 -9.99 -8.42 0.01
N ARG A 26 -10.96 -9.31 0.14
CA ARG A 26 -11.40 -9.89 1.43
C ARG A 26 -10.34 -10.76 2.06
N ASP A 27 -9.55 -11.44 1.22
CA ASP A 27 -8.48 -12.32 1.64
C ASP A 27 -7.33 -12.36 0.63
N GLY A 28 -6.24 -13.05 1.01
CA GLY A 28 -5.07 -13.18 0.15
C GLY A 28 -5.32 -14.03 -1.10
N LYS A 29 -6.35 -14.88 -1.11
CA LYS A 29 -6.70 -15.65 -2.30
C LYS A 29 -7.33 -14.73 -3.34
N GLU A 30 -8.30 -13.90 -2.96
CA GLU A 30 -8.91 -12.91 -3.84
C GLU A 30 -7.87 -11.91 -4.37
N ALA A 31 -6.96 -11.43 -3.51
CA ALA A 31 -5.85 -10.58 -3.96
C ALA A 31 -4.94 -11.27 -5.00
N THR A 32 -4.65 -12.56 -4.80
CA THR A 32 -3.84 -13.35 -5.76
C THR A 32 -4.60 -13.59 -7.06
N ASP A 33 -5.88 -13.93 -6.98
CA ASP A 33 -6.73 -14.18 -8.14
C ASP A 33 -6.84 -12.90 -8.99
N ASN A 34 -7.03 -11.72 -8.37
CA ASN A 34 -7.02 -10.41 -9.04
C ASN A 34 -5.68 -10.11 -9.72
N ALA A 35 -4.55 -10.37 -9.05
CA ALA A 35 -3.22 -10.16 -9.64
C ALA A 35 -2.96 -11.10 -10.83
N MET A 36 -3.44 -12.34 -10.77
CA MET A 36 -3.36 -13.29 -11.87
C MET A 36 -4.23 -12.87 -13.07
N GLU A 37 -5.41 -12.30 -12.80
CA GLU A 37 -6.27 -11.72 -13.85
C GLU A 37 -5.55 -10.58 -14.59
N GLU A 38 -4.90 -9.66 -13.86
CA GLU A 38 -4.11 -8.57 -14.46
C GLU A 38 -2.99 -9.11 -15.36
N LEU A 39 -2.25 -10.11 -14.90
CA LEU A 39 -1.16 -10.74 -15.67
C LEU A 39 -1.65 -11.43 -16.95
N GLN A 40 -2.91 -11.85 -16.99
CA GLN A 40 -3.54 -12.44 -18.16
C GLN A 40 -4.13 -11.39 -19.12
N GLY A 41 -3.93 -10.10 -18.82
CA GLY A 41 -4.46 -8.98 -19.61
C GLY A 41 -5.90 -8.61 -19.26
N GLY A 42 -6.42 -9.10 -18.13
CA GLY A 42 -7.69 -8.67 -17.57
C GLY A 42 -7.60 -7.30 -16.92
N ASN A 43 -8.72 -6.83 -16.37
CA ASN A 43 -8.82 -5.54 -15.69
C ASN A 43 -9.49 -5.77 -14.33
N PRO A 44 -8.74 -6.27 -13.33
CA PRO A 44 -9.31 -6.61 -12.04
C PRO A 44 -9.88 -5.37 -11.35
N PRO A 45 -10.76 -5.55 -10.36
CA PRO A 45 -11.28 -4.43 -9.57
C PRO A 45 -10.15 -3.63 -8.93
N PHE A 46 -10.33 -2.30 -8.88
CA PHE A 46 -9.41 -1.41 -8.18
C PHE A 46 -9.33 -1.79 -6.69
N ASP A 47 -8.13 -2.12 -6.22
CA ASP A 47 -7.84 -2.37 -4.81
C ASP A 47 -6.94 -1.24 -4.25
N PRO A 48 -7.46 -0.37 -3.38
CA PRO A 48 -6.69 0.75 -2.84
C PRO A 48 -5.56 0.31 -1.90
N LEU A 49 -5.73 -0.82 -1.20
CA LEU A 49 -4.72 -1.31 -0.26
C LEU A 49 -3.52 -1.92 -1.00
N MET A 50 -3.78 -2.65 -2.07
CA MET A 50 -2.73 -3.11 -2.98
C MET A 50 -2.08 -1.95 -3.73
N SER A 51 -2.86 -0.96 -4.15
CA SER A 51 -2.32 0.26 -4.77
C SER A 51 -1.37 1.01 -3.83
N MET A 52 -1.68 1.09 -2.53
CA MET A 52 -0.76 1.63 -1.53
C MET A 52 0.51 0.80 -1.40
N ASN A 53 0.39 -0.53 -1.38
CA ASN A 53 1.54 -1.42 -1.34
C ASN A 53 2.51 -1.15 -2.51
N TRP A 54 1.97 -1.02 -3.72
CA TRP A 54 2.77 -0.73 -4.90
C TRP A 54 3.38 0.67 -4.90
N HIS A 55 2.61 1.69 -4.51
CA HIS A 55 3.09 3.06 -4.38
C HIS A 55 4.30 3.14 -3.46
N TRP A 56 4.16 2.67 -2.22
CA TRP A 56 5.25 2.74 -1.23
C TRP A 56 6.44 1.88 -1.62
N SER A 57 6.20 0.70 -2.20
CA SER A 57 7.29 -0.13 -2.72
C SER A 57 8.07 0.59 -3.82
N GLY A 58 7.38 1.29 -4.73
CA GLY A 58 7.99 2.11 -5.76
C GLY A 58 8.86 3.22 -5.19
N GLU A 59 8.32 4.01 -4.26
CA GLU A 59 9.06 5.12 -3.63
C GLU A 59 10.26 4.63 -2.83
N ALA A 60 10.11 3.55 -2.06
CA ALA A 60 11.23 2.93 -1.34
C ALA A 60 12.32 2.42 -2.30
N MET A 61 11.95 1.79 -3.41
CA MET A 61 12.93 1.35 -4.42
C MET A 61 13.66 2.53 -5.07
N ARG A 62 13.01 3.69 -5.22
CA ARG A 62 13.67 4.89 -5.77
C ARG A 62 14.76 5.45 -4.84
N CYS A 63 14.56 5.38 -3.52
CA CYS A 63 15.53 5.91 -2.56
C CYS A 63 16.55 4.86 -2.07
N GLY A 64 16.11 3.63 -1.78
CA GLY A 64 16.94 2.56 -1.24
C GLY A 64 17.50 1.60 -2.28
N GLY A 65 16.91 1.49 -3.48
CA GLY A 65 17.39 0.59 -4.52
C GLY A 65 17.16 -0.90 -4.23
N LEU A 66 17.92 -1.77 -4.91
CA LEU A 66 17.63 -3.21 -4.98
C LEU A 66 17.86 -3.99 -3.68
N TYR A 67 18.61 -3.46 -2.71
CA TYR A 67 18.90 -4.21 -1.47
C TYR A 67 17.63 -4.47 -0.65
N LEU A 68 16.58 -3.67 -0.84
CA LEU A 68 15.28 -3.84 -0.20
C LEU A 68 14.54 -5.13 -0.60
N MET A 69 14.98 -5.75 -1.70
CA MET A 69 14.49 -7.06 -2.14
C MET A 69 15.10 -8.23 -1.36
N ALA A 70 16.18 -7.98 -0.61
CA ALA A 70 16.80 -8.99 0.25
C ALA A 70 15.95 -9.27 1.50
N VAL A 71 16.31 -10.37 2.17
CA VAL A 71 15.81 -10.74 3.50
C VAL A 71 16.99 -10.61 4.46
N ASP A 72 16.79 -9.83 5.52
CA ASP A 72 17.75 -9.55 6.57
C ASP A 72 17.08 -9.72 7.96
N PRO A 73 17.03 -10.95 8.48
CA PRO A 73 16.38 -11.26 9.75
C PRO A 73 17.04 -10.61 10.97
N GLU A 74 18.33 -10.25 10.87
CA GLU A 74 19.07 -9.62 11.97
C GLU A 74 18.61 -8.18 12.18
N ASN A 75 18.45 -7.42 11.08
CA ASN A 75 18.07 -6.01 11.14
C ASN A 75 16.56 -5.77 11.04
N ASN A 76 15.76 -6.75 10.57
CA ASN A 76 14.30 -6.62 10.44
C ASN A 76 13.52 -7.79 11.07
N PRO A 77 13.76 -8.13 12.36
CA PRO A 77 13.17 -9.32 12.99
C PRO A 77 11.64 -9.26 13.05
N ASP A 78 11.06 -8.08 13.25
CA ASP A 78 9.61 -7.89 13.41
C ASP A 78 8.81 -7.95 12.09
N ASN A 79 9.51 -8.10 10.95
CA ASN A 79 8.91 -8.16 9.63
C ASN A 79 9.46 -9.35 8.82
N GLU A 80 9.79 -10.45 9.50
CA GLU A 80 10.28 -11.70 8.89
C GLU A 80 11.55 -11.48 8.02
N GLY A 81 12.40 -10.52 8.42
CA GLY A 81 13.59 -10.12 7.69
C GLY A 81 13.33 -9.23 6.48
N HIS A 82 12.08 -8.92 6.13
CA HIS A 82 11.79 -8.03 5.01
C HIS A 82 11.89 -6.56 5.39
N TYR A 83 12.43 -5.76 4.47
CA TYR A 83 12.38 -4.30 4.58
C TYR A 83 10.95 -3.79 4.38
N CYS A 84 10.50 -2.93 5.30
CA CYS A 84 9.28 -2.16 5.14
C CYS A 84 9.53 -0.94 4.25
N PRO A 85 8.81 -0.79 3.13
CA PRO A 85 9.06 0.32 2.21
C PRO A 85 8.80 1.69 2.85
N ILE A 86 7.82 1.81 3.73
CA ILE A 86 7.51 3.08 4.42
C ILE A 86 8.59 3.42 5.45
N CYS A 87 9.01 2.45 6.27
CA CYS A 87 10.13 2.65 7.19
C CYS A 87 11.41 3.03 6.44
N GLU A 88 11.63 2.40 5.28
CA GLU A 88 12.80 2.69 4.48
C GLU A 88 12.74 4.09 3.90
N PHE A 89 11.63 4.47 3.26
CA PHE A 89 11.45 5.81 2.71
C PHE A 89 11.66 6.89 3.77
N ALA A 90 11.20 6.67 5.00
CA ALA A 90 11.40 7.58 6.13
C ALA A 90 12.88 7.85 6.44
N LYS A 91 13.78 6.88 6.24
CA LYS A 91 15.23 7.07 6.45
C LYS A 91 15.85 8.06 5.46
N HIS A 92 15.23 8.24 4.30
CA HIS A 92 15.74 9.10 3.21
C HIS A 92 14.97 10.41 3.07
N SER A 93 13.99 10.65 3.92
CA SER A 93 13.09 11.80 3.84
C SER A 93 12.97 12.49 5.19
N GLU A 94 13.73 13.58 5.36
CA GLU A 94 13.74 14.37 6.61
C GLU A 94 12.35 14.97 6.88
N GLY A 95 11.87 14.82 8.11
CA GLY A 95 10.53 15.30 8.50
C GLY A 95 9.37 14.45 7.97
N PHE A 96 9.65 13.25 7.46
CA PHE A 96 8.60 12.33 7.00
C PHE A 96 7.74 11.82 8.16
N GLU A 97 6.44 12.10 8.05
CA GLU A 97 5.39 11.65 8.97
C GLU A 97 4.53 10.61 8.26
N ALA A 98 4.69 9.32 8.59
CA ALA A 98 4.06 8.22 7.87
C ALA A 98 2.52 8.36 7.78
N LYS A 99 1.85 8.73 8.89
CA LYS A 99 0.39 8.90 8.89
C LYS A 99 -0.07 10.00 7.94
N VAL A 100 0.59 11.15 7.94
CA VAL A 100 0.26 12.29 7.07
C VAL A 100 0.41 11.90 5.60
N ALA A 101 1.50 11.22 5.26
CA ALA A 101 1.75 10.81 3.89
C ALA A 101 0.79 9.69 3.44
N ILE A 102 0.50 8.71 4.30
CA ILE A 102 -0.51 7.66 4.04
C ILE A 102 -1.88 8.29 3.80
N ASP A 103 -2.29 9.26 4.62
CA ASP A 103 -3.57 9.96 4.45
C ASP A 103 -3.65 10.69 3.11
N MET A 104 -2.60 11.40 2.73
CA MET A 104 -2.55 12.10 1.45
C MET A 104 -2.72 11.15 0.25
N ILE A 105 -2.07 9.98 0.29
CA ILE A 105 -2.21 8.95 -0.76
C ILE A 105 -3.61 8.33 -0.72
N ALA A 106 -4.16 8.11 0.47
CA ALA A 106 -5.53 7.62 0.64
C ALA A 106 -6.56 8.60 0.07
N ASP A 107 -6.36 9.92 0.24
CA ASP A 107 -7.22 10.97 -0.33
C ASP A 107 -7.21 10.91 -1.85
N GLN A 108 -6.02 10.81 -2.47
CA GLN A 108 -5.89 10.69 -3.92
C GLN A 108 -6.61 9.44 -4.47
N MET A 109 -6.50 8.31 -3.77
CA MET A 109 -7.21 7.09 -4.14
C MET A 109 -8.72 7.21 -3.97
N ALA A 110 -9.19 7.91 -2.93
CA ALA A 110 -10.61 8.17 -2.73
C ALA A 110 -11.16 9.10 -3.82
N ASP A 111 -10.41 10.11 -4.24
CA ASP A 111 -10.79 11.00 -5.33
C ASP A 111 -10.90 10.24 -6.65
N TYR A 112 -9.95 9.36 -6.93
CA TYR A 112 -10.04 8.44 -8.07
C TYR A 112 -11.27 7.52 -7.96
N ALA A 113 -11.48 6.86 -6.82
CA ALA A 113 -12.60 5.95 -6.62
C ALA A 113 -13.95 6.65 -6.77
N ARG A 114 -14.06 7.92 -6.35
CA ARG A 114 -15.25 8.75 -6.58
C ARG A 114 -15.43 9.08 -8.05
N ALA A 115 -14.37 9.51 -8.74
CA ALA A 115 -14.43 9.85 -10.16
C ALA A 115 -14.90 8.66 -11.02
N GLU A 116 -14.48 7.45 -10.66
CA GLU A 116 -14.87 6.20 -11.32
C GLU A 116 -16.21 5.62 -10.81
N GLY A 117 -16.88 6.28 -9.86
CA GLY A 117 -18.15 5.82 -9.31
C GLY A 117 -18.07 4.54 -8.47
N LEU A 118 -16.88 4.19 -7.97
CA LEU A 118 -16.63 3.02 -7.12
C LEU A 118 -17.08 3.23 -5.67
N ILE A 119 -17.11 4.47 -5.21
CA ILE A 119 -17.67 4.88 -3.91
C ILE A 119 -18.59 6.10 -4.06
N PRO A 120 -19.52 6.34 -3.10
CA PRO A 120 -20.40 7.50 -3.15
C PRO A 120 -19.64 8.84 -3.14
N GLN A 121 -20.22 9.85 -3.79
CA GLN A 121 -19.75 11.23 -3.68
C GLN A 121 -19.98 11.75 -2.26
N VAL A 122 -19.04 12.54 -1.74
CA VAL A 122 -19.21 13.23 -0.46
C VAL A 122 -20.15 14.41 -0.71
N SER A 123 -21.27 14.45 0.01
CA SER A 123 -22.26 15.54 -0.06
C SER A 123 -21.75 16.83 0.57
#